data_AF-A0A1H9HLV4-F1
#
_entry.id   AF-A0A1H9HLV4-F1
#
_cell.length_a   1.000
_cell.length_b   1.000
_cell.length_c   1.000
_cell.angle_alpha   90.00
_cell.angle_beta   90.00
_cell.angle_gamma   90.00
#
_symmetry.space_group_name_H-M   'P 1'
#
loop_
_entity.id
_entity.type
_entity.pdbx_description
1 polymer ?
#
loop_
_entity_poly.entity_id
_entity_poly.type
_entity_poly.pdbx_seq_one_letter_code
_entity_poly.pdbx_strand_id
1 'polypeptide(L)'
;MANPAYFPPPHSTRIGMSDVEQLESQTRSLRSVDYRHGGGACRDAVVVRIYWAQQLLAAEASDNVRARLMSAVADLHNLAGWTSFDSGQAGAAYHHFDRALDFARGDEDLTANIIYRRGRVHLHQGAPGDALAYFQRGAFAPLASSIMFTNEAWAYARQNRSEEALRALGKAQDSFARADVSPVPDWARFHDETDLTAMIGVIHTELGDTRQAIPALSSALAGFGPAMARSWTFCLIALASCHFLDGDLDQGRTVGMRAVGVAEELRSERVWDRMRPLEQAAAAHGVALR
;
A
#
# COMPACT_ATOMS: atom_id res chain seq x y z
N MET A 1 -7.73 16.15 32.61
CA MET A 1 -8.47 15.38 31.58
C MET A 1 -8.72 16.31 30.41
N ALA A 2 -7.92 16.18 29.35
CA ALA A 2 -8.11 16.97 28.12
C ALA A 2 -9.25 16.34 27.31
N ASN A 3 -10.23 17.16 26.94
CA ASN A 3 -11.38 16.78 26.13
C ASN A 3 -10.89 16.32 24.74
N PRO A 4 -11.18 15.09 24.29
CA PRO A 4 -10.75 14.62 22.97
C PRO A 4 -11.49 15.42 21.88
N ALA A 5 -10.78 16.38 21.29
CA ALA A 5 -11.09 17.10 20.05
C ALA A 5 -12.58 17.26 19.71
N TYR A 6 -13.23 18.25 20.32
CA TYR A 6 -14.53 18.77 19.89
C TYR A 6 -14.40 19.33 18.47
N PHE A 7 -14.98 18.63 17.49
CA PHE A 7 -15.27 19.20 16.17
C PHE A 7 -16.63 19.87 16.28
N PRO A 8 -16.73 21.20 16.20
CA PRO A 8 -18.04 21.81 16.09
C PRO A 8 -18.74 21.25 14.84
N PRO A 9 -20.04 20.91 14.91
CA PRO A 9 -20.82 20.69 13.70
C PRO A 9 -20.66 21.93 12.81
N PRO A 10 -20.68 21.80 11.46
CA PRO A 10 -20.63 22.97 10.60
C PRO A 10 -21.71 23.96 11.08
N HIS A 11 -21.28 25.13 11.56
CA HIS A 11 -22.14 26.16 12.15
C HIS A 11 -23.09 26.80 11.10
N SER A 12 -23.07 26.29 9.87
CA SER A 12 -23.74 26.80 8.69
C SER A 12 -24.35 25.62 7.94
N THR A 13 -25.61 25.77 7.51
CA THR A 13 -26.26 24.83 6.56
C THR A 13 -25.58 24.78 5.21
N ARG A 14 -24.59 25.65 4.95
CA ARG A 14 -23.82 25.76 3.72
C ARG A 14 -22.31 25.69 3.97
N ILE A 15 -21.62 24.92 3.15
CA ILE A 15 -20.15 24.79 3.17
C ILE A 15 -19.51 25.50 1.98
N GLY A 16 -18.24 25.86 2.12
CA GLY A 16 -17.42 26.50 1.10
C GLY A 16 -16.14 25.74 0.79
N MET A 17 -15.31 26.32 -0.08
CA MET A 17 -14.03 25.73 -0.49
C MET A 17 -13.07 25.52 0.70
N SER A 18 -13.09 26.40 1.70
CA SER A 18 -12.25 26.28 2.89
C SER A 18 -12.52 25.02 3.70
N ASP A 19 -13.77 24.56 3.76
CA ASP A 19 -14.14 23.31 4.46
C ASP A 19 -13.55 22.09 3.74
N VAL A 20 -13.59 22.11 2.40
CA VAL A 20 -13.01 21.06 1.56
C VAL A 20 -11.48 21.03 1.69
N GLU A 21 -10.83 22.20 1.61
CA GLU A 21 -9.37 22.33 1.79
C GLU A 21 -8.92 21.87 3.18
N GLN A 22 -9.72 22.11 4.22
CA GLN A 22 -9.45 21.61 5.56
C GLN A 22 -9.52 20.07 5.62
N LEU A 23 -10.52 19.45 4.98
CA LEU A 23 -10.62 17.99 4.89
C LEU A 23 -9.43 17.38 4.14
N GLU A 24 -9.06 17.95 3.00
CA GLU A 24 -7.90 17.53 2.20
C GLU A 24 -6.59 17.65 3.01
N SER A 25 -6.39 18.77 3.71
CA SER A 25 -5.22 19.01 4.54
C SER A 25 -5.09 17.98 5.66
N GLN A 26 -6.18 17.72 6.38
CA GLN A 26 -6.18 16.74 7.46
C GLN A 26 -5.94 15.31 6.94
N THR A 27 -6.49 14.97 5.77
CA THR A 27 -6.25 13.69 5.11
C THR A 27 -4.77 13.51 4.77
N ARG A 28 -4.12 14.55 4.19
CA ARG A 28 -2.67 14.55 3.94
C ARG A 28 -1.85 14.38 5.23
N SER A 29 -2.21 15.07 6.32
CA SER A 29 -1.53 14.92 7.60
C SER A 29 -1.62 13.50 8.16
N LEU A 30 -2.82 12.89 8.12
CA LEU A 30 -3.02 11.52 8.61
C LEU A 30 -2.28 10.47 7.75
N ARG A 31 -2.22 10.69 6.43
CA ARG A 31 -1.42 9.86 5.52
C ARG A 31 0.08 9.91 5.85
N SER A 32 0.60 11.08 6.20
CA SER A 32 1.99 11.21 6.66
C SER A 32 2.27 10.46 7.97
N VAL A 33 1.28 10.33 8.86
CA VAL A 33 1.39 9.49 10.06
C VAL A 33 1.39 8.00 9.69
N ASP A 34 0.50 7.55 8.81
CA ASP A 34 0.50 6.15 8.32
C ASP A 34 1.85 5.76 7.71
N TYR A 35 2.40 6.59 6.83
CA TYR A 35 3.70 6.33 6.20
C TYR A 35 4.82 6.16 7.22
N ARG A 36 4.82 6.96 8.30
CA ARG A 36 5.88 6.93 9.32
C ARG A 36 5.72 5.83 10.37
N HIS A 37 4.48 5.55 10.78
CA HIS A 37 4.23 4.78 12.01
C HIS A 37 3.32 3.56 11.83
N GLY A 38 2.78 3.32 10.63
CA GLY A 38 1.75 2.30 10.43
C GLY A 38 0.34 2.89 10.42
N GLY A 39 -0.56 2.24 9.70
CA GLY A 39 -1.95 2.68 9.58
C GLY A 39 -2.71 2.56 10.91
N GLY A 40 -2.31 1.63 11.78
CA GLY A 40 -2.85 1.51 13.13
C GLY A 40 -2.61 2.76 13.99
N ALA A 41 -1.59 3.57 13.69
CA ALA A 41 -1.29 4.79 14.45
C ALA A 41 -2.27 5.95 14.18
N CYS A 42 -2.99 5.94 13.06
CA CYS A 42 -3.90 7.03 12.69
C CYS A 42 -5.33 6.58 12.34
N ARG A 43 -5.63 5.28 12.31
CA ARG A 43 -6.93 4.73 11.91
C ARG A 43 -8.12 5.38 12.63
N ASP A 44 -8.07 5.50 13.95
CA ASP A 44 -9.21 6.04 14.72
C ASP A 44 -9.45 7.52 14.40
N ALA A 45 -8.36 8.29 14.21
CA ALA A 45 -8.47 9.67 13.77
C ALA A 45 -9.05 9.77 12.35
N VAL A 46 -8.69 8.87 11.43
CA VAL A 46 -9.28 8.79 10.09
C VAL A 46 -10.79 8.48 10.17
N VAL A 47 -11.21 7.55 11.02
CA VAL A 47 -12.63 7.22 11.23
C VAL A 47 -13.40 8.42 11.78
N VAL A 48 -12.83 9.16 12.74
CA VAL A 48 -13.42 10.41 13.24
C VAL A 48 -13.62 11.43 12.11
N ARG A 49 -12.67 11.52 11.17
CA ARG A 49 -12.82 12.41 10.01
C ARG A 49 -13.91 11.98 9.05
N ILE A 50 -14.21 10.69 8.93
CA ILE A 50 -15.33 10.22 8.11
C ILE A 50 -16.66 10.76 8.63
N TYR A 51 -16.86 10.80 9.96
CA TYR A 51 -18.09 11.38 10.53
C TYR A 51 -18.23 12.87 10.23
N TRP A 52 -17.12 13.62 10.19
CA TRP A 52 -17.16 15.02 9.79
C TRP A 52 -17.42 15.17 8.29
N ALA A 53 -16.77 14.38 7.44
CA ALA A 53 -17.02 14.33 6.01
C ALA A 53 -18.50 14.04 5.67
N GLN A 54 -19.16 13.15 6.42
CA GLN A 54 -20.59 12.87 6.27
C GLN A 54 -21.46 14.11 6.55
N GLN A 55 -21.11 14.92 7.54
CA GLN A 55 -21.80 16.19 7.82
C GLN A 55 -21.58 17.20 6.69
N LEU A 56 -20.36 17.30 6.14
CA LEU A 56 -20.07 18.16 4.99
C LEU A 56 -20.88 17.74 3.75
N LEU A 57 -21.01 16.43 3.49
CA LEU A 57 -21.81 15.92 2.37
C LEU A 57 -23.30 16.27 2.47
N ALA A 58 -23.83 16.34 3.70
CA ALA A 58 -25.23 16.67 3.98
C ALA A 58 -25.53 18.18 3.92
N ALA A 59 -24.52 19.04 3.95
CA ALA A 59 -24.70 20.49 3.86
C ALA A 59 -24.93 20.97 2.41
N GLU A 60 -25.52 22.15 2.25
CA GLU A 60 -25.63 22.84 0.97
C GLU A 60 -24.26 23.28 0.44
N ALA A 61 -24.05 23.20 -0.86
CA ALA A 61 -22.81 23.60 -1.52
C ALA A 61 -23.10 23.98 -2.97
N SER A 62 -22.30 24.86 -3.56
CA SER A 62 -22.31 25.05 -5.02
C SER A 62 -21.78 23.80 -5.73
N ASP A 63 -22.10 23.62 -7.01
CA ASP A 63 -21.70 22.43 -7.77
C ASP A 63 -20.18 22.21 -7.77
N ASN A 64 -19.40 23.28 -7.89
CA ASN A 64 -17.94 23.22 -7.83
C ASN A 64 -17.43 22.74 -6.46
N VAL A 65 -17.96 23.31 -5.37
CA VAL A 65 -17.61 22.89 -4.00
C VAL A 65 -18.01 21.44 -3.78
N ARG A 66 -19.19 21.03 -4.26
CA ARG A 66 -19.66 19.64 -4.14
C ARG A 66 -18.78 18.67 -4.91
N ALA A 67 -18.41 18.98 -6.15
CA ALA A 67 -17.54 18.13 -6.95
C ALA A 67 -16.18 17.90 -6.26
N ARG A 68 -15.55 18.98 -5.76
CA ARG A 68 -14.27 18.87 -5.04
C ARG A 68 -14.41 18.13 -3.71
N LEU A 69 -15.51 18.34 -2.98
CA LEU A 69 -15.80 17.60 -1.76
C LEU A 69 -15.88 16.09 -2.03
N MET A 70 -16.53 15.66 -3.12
CA MET A 70 -16.63 14.24 -3.47
C MET A 70 -15.23 13.61 -3.64
N SER A 71 -14.31 14.27 -4.35
CA SER A 71 -12.92 13.81 -4.47
C SER A 71 -12.19 13.80 -3.11
N ALA A 72 -12.37 14.83 -2.28
CA ALA A 72 -11.75 14.87 -0.95
C ALA A 72 -12.27 13.75 -0.02
N VAL A 73 -13.57 13.44 -0.07
CA VAL A 73 -14.17 12.35 0.69
C VAL A 73 -13.75 10.98 0.14
N ALA A 74 -13.62 10.85 -1.19
CA ALA A 74 -13.07 9.65 -1.81
C ALA A 74 -11.64 9.38 -1.32
N ASP A 75 -10.78 10.40 -1.28
CA ASP A 75 -9.41 10.25 -0.79
C ASP A 75 -9.34 9.92 0.72
N LEU A 76 -10.25 10.49 1.52
CA LEU A 76 -10.36 10.13 2.94
C LEU A 76 -10.79 8.67 3.11
N HIS A 77 -11.79 8.20 2.37
CA HIS A 77 -12.20 6.79 2.39
C HIS A 77 -11.08 5.87 1.87
N ASN A 78 -10.32 6.30 0.87
CA ASN A 78 -9.14 5.58 0.39
C ASN A 78 -8.08 5.42 1.49
N LEU A 79 -7.84 6.46 2.30
CA LEU A 79 -6.96 6.37 3.47
C LEU A 79 -7.56 5.48 4.58
N ALA A 80 -8.87 5.55 4.82
CA ALA A 80 -9.55 4.68 5.79
C ALA A 80 -9.47 3.21 5.42
N GLY A 81 -9.61 2.89 4.12
CA GLY A 81 -9.43 1.55 3.60
C GLY A 81 -8.01 1.04 3.82
N TRP A 82 -7.01 1.87 3.50
CA TRP A 82 -5.60 1.50 3.65
C TRP A 82 -5.17 1.31 5.11
N THR A 83 -5.59 2.19 6.01
CA THR A 83 -5.29 2.08 7.44
C THR A 83 -6.01 0.90 8.11
N SER A 84 -7.23 0.58 7.67
CA SER A 84 -7.94 -0.63 8.08
C SER A 84 -7.24 -1.90 7.60
N PHE A 85 -6.79 -1.91 6.34
CA PHE A 85 -6.01 -3.01 5.79
C PHE A 85 -4.70 -3.22 6.57
N ASP A 86 -3.99 -2.14 6.91
CA ASP A 86 -2.77 -2.23 7.71
C ASP A 86 -2.99 -2.75 9.13
N SER A 87 -4.20 -2.58 9.66
CA SER A 87 -4.63 -3.06 10.97
C SER A 87 -5.29 -4.44 10.92
N GLY A 88 -5.16 -5.19 9.81
CA GLY A 88 -5.72 -6.54 9.67
C GLY A 88 -7.23 -6.61 9.44
N GLN A 89 -7.91 -5.47 9.23
CA GLN A 89 -9.37 -5.41 9.10
C GLN A 89 -9.81 -5.40 7.63
N ALA A 90 -9.67 -6.54 6.95
CA ALA A 90 -9.94 -6.65 5.51
C ALA A 90 -11.39 -6.25 5.14
N GLY A 91 -12.39 -6.67 5.91
CA GLY A 91 -13.80 -6.31 5.64
C GLY A 91 -14.05 -4.79 5.69
N ALA A 92 -13.49 -4.10 6.69
CA ALA A 92 -13.56 -2.65 6.79
C ALA A 92 -12.78 -1.96 5.66
N ALA A 93 -11.64 -2.54 5.26
CA ALA A 93 -10.86 -2.04 4.13
C ALA A 93 -11.69 -2.06 2.83
N TYR A 94 -12.30 -3.19 2.50
CA TYR A 94 -13.17 -3.32 1.33
C TYR A 94 -14.33 -2.33 1.36
N HIS A 95 -15.04 -2.25 2.49
CA HIS A 95 -16.13 -1.29 2.66
C HIS A 95 -15.68 0.15 2.31
N HIS A 96 -14.57 0.60 2.88
CA HIS A 96 -14.08 1.95 2.62
C HIS A 96 -13.58 2.15 1.18
N PHE A 97 -12.94 1.16 0.56
CA PHE A 97 -12.56 1.26 -0.85
C PHE A 97 -13.78 1.31 -1.79
N ASP A 98 -14.86 0.59 -1.49
CA ASP A 98 -16.11 0.68 -2.27
C ASP A 98 -16.72 2.10 -2.15
N ARG A 99 -16.78 2.64 -0.93
CA ARG A 99 -17.20 4.02 -0.71
C ARG A 99 -16.30 5.03 -1.44
N ALA A 100 -14.99 4.81 -1.43
CA ALA A 100 -14.05 5.67 -2.15
C ALA A 100 -14.33 5.67 -3.67
N LEU A 101 -14.59 4.50 -4.27
CA LEU A 101 -14.95 4.38 -5.68
C LEU A 101 -16.29 5.04 -6.01
N ASP A 102 -17.28 4.98 -5.12
CA ASP A 102 -18.56 5.69 -5.30
C ASP A 102 -18.36 7.20 -5.46
N PHE A 103 -17.40 7.76 -4.72
CA PHE A 103 -17.14 9.20 -4.65
C PHE A 103 -16.09 9.70 -5.66
N ALA A 104 -15.13 8.86 -6.10
CA ALA A 104 -14.03 9.23 -7.00
C ALA A 104 -14.44 9.46 -8.47
N ARG A 105 -15.74 9.56 -8.78
CA ARG A 105 -16.25 9.63 -10.16
C ARG A 105 -15.67 10.84 -10.89
N GLY A 106 -14.99 10.59 -12.01
CA GLY A 106 -14.35 11.63 -12.84
C GLY A 106 -12.90 11.95 -12.45
N ASP A 107 -12.37 11.35 -11.39
CA ASP A 107 -10.96 11.43 -11.01
C ASP A 107 -10.28 10.09 -11.32
N GLU A 108 -9.66 10.01 -12.50
CA GLU A 108 -9.05 8.79 -13.02
C GLU A 108 -7.84 8.34 -12.19
N ASP A 109 -7.03 9.29 -11.72
CA ASP A 109 -5.84 9.01 -10.93
C ASP A 109 -6.22 8.50 -9.53
N LEU A 110 -7.20 9.13 -8.88
CA LEU A 110 -7.69 8.66 -7.59
C LEU A 110 -8.38 7.29 -7.74
N THR A 111 -9.14 7.09 -8.81
CA THR A 111 -9.78 5.80 -9.11
C THR A 111 -8.73 4.70 -9.28
N ALA A 112 -7.65 4.95 -10.04
CA ALA A 112 -6.55 4.01 -10.20
C ALA A 112 -5.87 3.68 -8.86
N ASN A 113 -5.60 4.69 -8.01
CA ASN A 113 -5.04 4.48 -6.68
C ASN A 113 -5.93 3.56 -5.82
N ILE A 114 -7.24 3.80 -5.79
CA ILE A 114 -8.19 3.00 -5.01
C ILE A 114 -8.24 1.56 -5.52
N ILE A 115 -8.29 1.37 -6.84
CA ILE A 115 -8.27 0.05 -7.50
C ILE A 115 -6.99 -0.72 -7.12
N TYR A 116 -5.83 -0.06 -7.25
CA TYR A 116 -4.55 -0.63 -6.85
C TYR A 116 -4.57 -1.10 -5.39
N ARG A 117 -4.97 -0.22 -4.47
CA ARG A 117 -4.99 -0.54 -3.03
C ARG A 117 -5.97 -1.65 -2.70
N ARG A 118 -7.14 -1.70 -3.33
CA ARG A 118 -8.11 -2.78 -3.17
C ARG A 118 -7.58 -4.12 -3.70
N GLY A 119 -6.93 -4.12 -4.87
CA GLY A 119 -6.24 -5.29 -5.41
C GLY A 119 -5.17 -5.82 -4.46
N ARG A 120 -4.41 -4.93 -3.81
CA ARG A 120 -3.43 -5.31 -2.78
C ARG A 120 -4.05 -6.02 -1.58
N VAL A 121 -5.29 -5.68 -1.19
CA VAL A 121 -6.00 -6.42 -0.13
C VAL A 121 -6.29 -7.84 -0.58
N HIS A 122 -6.86 -8.04 -1.78
CA HIS A 122 -7.10 -9.39 -2.32
C HIS A 122 -5.82 -10.20 -2.41
N LEU A 123 -4.74 -9.59 -2.91
CA LEU A 123 -3.46 -10.26 -3.03
C LEU A 123 -2.93 -10.68 -1.66
N HIS A 124 -3.00 -9.82 -0.65
CA HIS A 124 -2.58 -10.15 0.72
C HIS A 124 -3.44 -11.25 1.35
N GLN A 125 -4.75 -11.27 1.08
CA GLN A 125 -5.69 -12.29 1.57
C GLN A 125 -5.59 -13.64 0.82
N GLY A 126 -4.61 -13.80 -0.08
CA GLY A 126 -4.41 -15.06 -0.80
C GLY A 126 -5.38 -15.28 -1.95
N ALA A 127 -6.00 -14.22 -2.47
CA ALA A 127 -6.88 -14.25 -3.64
C ALA A 127 -6.22 -13.55 -4.86
N PRO A 128 -5.14 -14.11 -5.44
CA PRO A 128 -4.42 -13.46 -6.53
C PRO A 128 -5.24 -13.32 -7.82
N GLY A 129 -6.21 -14.22 -8.07
CA GLY A 129 -7.13 -14.10 -9.21
C GLY A 129 -8.02 -12.85 -9.12
N ASP A 130 -8.61 -12.61 -7.96
CA ASP A 130 -9.38 -11.39 -7.71
C ASP A 130 -8.48 -10.15 -7.82
N ALA A 131 -7.27 -10.22 -7.27
CA ALA A 131 -6.30 -9.14 -7.33
C ALA A 131 -5.94 -8.75 -8.78
N LEU A 132 -5.73 -9.73 -9.67
CA LEU A 132 -5.48 -9.50 -11.09
C LEU A 132 -6.61 -8.69 -11.75
N ALA A 133 -7.87 -9.00 -11.44
CA ALA A 133 -9.02 -8.28 -12.00
C ALA A 133 -9.00 -6.78 -11.66
N TYR A 134 -8.38 -6.38 -10.54
CA TYR A 134 -8.16 -4.97 -10.20
C TYR A 134 -6.97 -4.39 -10.97
N PHE A 135 -5.81 -5.06 -10.94
CA PHE A 135 -4.59 -4.52 -11.55
C PHE A 135 -4.72 -4.37 -13.08
N GLN A 136 -5.42 -5.28 -13.75
CA GLN A 136 -5.67 -5.26 -15.20
C GLN A 136 -6.59 -4.13 -15.68
N ARG A 137 -7.22 -3.38 -14.76
CA ARG A 137 -7.95 -2.16 -15.14
C ARG A 137 -6.99 -1.06 -15.62
N GLY A 138 -5.72 -1.15 -15.25
CA GLY A 138 -4.67 -0.24 -15.68
C GLY A 138 -4.77 1.16 -15.07
N ALA A 139 -3.90 2.04 -15.55
CA ALA A 139 -3.89 3.46 -15.24
C ALA A 139 -3.47 4.25 -16.49
N PHE A 140 -3.69 5.57 -16.47
CA PHE A 140 -3.31 6.44 -17.59
C PHE A 140 -1.86 6.90 -17.49
N ALA A 141 -1.46 7.44 -16.34
CA ALA A 141 -0.10 7.92 -16.12
C ALA A 141 0.92 6.77 -16.18
N PRO A 142 2.04 6.88 -16.91
CA PRO A 142 3.01 5.79 -17.07
C PRO A 142 3.52 5.22 -15.74
N LEU A 143 3.78 6.06 -14.74
CA LEU A 143 4.23 5.60 -13.43
C LEU A 143 3.15 4.80 -12.70
N ALA A 144 1.89 5.22 -12.79
CA ALA A 144 0.76 4.47 -12.24
C ALA A 144 0.58 3.13 -12.96
N SER A 145 0.77 3.09 -14.28
CA SER A 145 0.75 1.86 -15.07
C SER A 145 1.87 0.90 -14.69
N SER A 146 3.07 1.42 -14.38
CA SER A 146 4.17 0.62 -13.83
C SER A 146 3.73 -0.09 -12.54
N ILE A 147 3.14 0.66 -11.60
CA ILE A 147 2.62 0.09 -10.35
C ILE A 147 1.59 -1.01 -10.62
N MET A 148 0.67 -0.81 -11.55
CA MET A 148 -0.33 -1.83 -11.90
C MET A 148 0.35 -3.10 -12.45
N PHE A 149 1.24 -2.97 -13.43
CA PHE A 149 1.94 -4.13 -14.02
C PHE A 149 2.85 -4.85 -13.03
N THR A 150 3.51 -4.14 -12.13
CA THR A 150 4.29 -4.74 -11.04
C THR A 150 3.41 -5.63 -10.15
N ASN A 151 2.19 -5.20 -9.85
CA ASN A 151 1.28 -5.97 -9.00
C ASN A 151 0.55 -7.08 -9.77
N GLU A 152 0.33 -6.93 -11.08
CA GLU A 152 -0.02 -8.06 -11.95
C GLU A 152 1.05 -9.14 -11.91
N ALA A 153 2.31 -8.76 -12.08
CA ALA A 153 3.44 -9.68 -12.06
C ALA A 153 3.51 -10.47 -10.74
N TRP A 154 3.32 -9.77 -9.61
CA TRP A 154 3.24 -10.42 -8.30
C TRP A 154 2.05 -11.38 -8.19
N ALA A 155 0.87 -10.98 -8.66
CA ALA A 155 -0.30 -11.84 -8.62
C ALA A 155 -0.15 -13.09 -9.52
N TYR A 156 0.51 -12.96 -10.68
CA TYR A 156 0.87 -14.12 -11.51
C TYR A 156 1.90 -15.03 -10.82
N ALA A 157 2.94 -14.45 -10.21
CA ALA A 157 3.95 -15.21 -9.48
C ALA A 157 3.34 -16.05 -8.35
N ARG A 158 2.41 -15.49 -7.57
CA ARG A 158 1.67 -16.22 -6.53
C ARG A 158 0.75 -17.33 -7.04
N GLN A 159 0.51 -17.40 -8.34
CA GLN A 159 -0.23 -18.47 -9.01
C GLN A 159 0.69 -19.46 -9.72
N ASN A 160 2.01 -19.38 -9.51
CA ASN A 160 3.03 -20.16 -10.23
C ASN A 160 2.99 -19.96 -11.76
N ARG A 161 2.57 -18.77 -12.21
CA ARG A 161 2.45 -18.40 -13.63
C ARG A 161 3.67 -17.58 -14.06
N SER A 162 4.83 -18.25 -14.14
CA SER A 162 6.14 -17.59 -14.28
C SER A 162 6.27 -16.79 -15.57
N GLU A 163 5.79 -17.30 -16.71
CA GLU A 163 5.88 -16.58 -17.98
C GLU A 163 5.07 -15.28 -17.98
N GLU A 164 3.84 -15.32 -17.45
CA GLU A 164 3.02 -14.12 -17.33
C GLU A 164 3.57 -13.14 -16.30
N ALA A 165 4.14 -13.64 -15.21
CA ALA A 165 4.79 -12.80 -14.20
C ALA A 165 5.97 -12.01 -14.80
N LEU A 166 6.88 -12.68 -15.50
CA LEU A 166 8.04 -12.03 -16.12
C LEU A 166 7.63 -11.08 -17.26
N ARG A 167 6.60 -11.45 -18.05
CA ARG A 167 6.06 -10.57 -19.08
C ARG A 167 5.45 -9.29 -18.49
N ALA A 168 4.68 -9.40 -17.41
CA ALA A 168 4.12 -8.25 -16.72
C ALA A 168 5.21 -7.40 -16.06
N LEU A 169 6.24 -8.02 -15.49
CA LEU A 169 7.39 -7.31 -14.91
C LEU A 169 8.13 -6.48 -15.96
N GLY A 170 8.37 -7.02 -17.16
CA GLY A 170 8.94 -6.27 -18.28
C GLY A 170 8.09 -5.04 -18.66
N LYS A 171 6.76 -5.20 -18.74
CA LYS A 171 5.84 -4.06 -18.99
C LYS A 171 5.90 -3.00 -17.90
N ALA A 172 6.11 -3.40 -16.65
CA ALA A 172 6.29 -2.48 -15.54
C ALA A 172 7.56 -1.64 -15.74
N GLN A 173 8.69 -2.29 -16.00
CA GLN A 173 9.97 -1.63 -16.25
C GLN A 173 9.91 -0.67 -17.46
N ASP A 174 9.27 -1.09 -18.56
CA ASP A 174 9.07 -0.23 -19.74
C ASP A 174 8.20 1.00 -19.41
N SER A 175 7.15 0.82 -18.60
CA SER A 175 6.27 1.91 -18.19
C SER A 175 6.97 2.87 -17.22
N PHE A 176 7.78 2.34 -16.30
CA PHE A 176 8.61 3.12 -15.40
C PHE A 176 9.62 3.99 -16.16
N ALA A 177 10.35 3.42 -17.12
CA ALA A 177 11.31 4.15 -17.94
C ALA A 177 10.68 5.29 -18.76
N ARG A 178 9.37 5.21 -19.03
CA ARG A 178 8.60 6.27 -19.71
C ARG A 178 8.01 7.31 -18.77
N ALA A 179 8.17 7.19 -17.45
CA ALA A 179 7.53 8.07 -16.48
C ALA A 179 8.11 9.49 -16.42
N ASP A 180 9.38 9.67 -16.79
CA ASP A 180 10.09 10.97 -16.70
C ASP A 180 9.47 12.08 -17.57
N VAL A 181 8.63 11.74 -18.55
CA VAL A 181 8.05 12.69 -19.51
C VAL A 181 6.59 13.07 -19.20
N SER A 182 6.05 12.71 -18.04
CA SER A 182 4.63 12.91 -17.70
C SER A 182 4.42 13.48 -16.29
N PRO A 183 3.36 14.27 -16.05
CA PRO A 183 2.93 14.61 -14.70
C PRO A 183 2.73 13.34 -13.85
N VAL A 184 3.42 13.26 -12.72
CA VAL A 184 3.33 12.13 -11.80
C VAL A 184 2.22 12.37 -10.78
N PRO A 185 1.19 11.51 -10.70
CA PRO A 185 0.18 11.58 -9.64
C PRO A 185 0.84 11.42 -8.27
N ASP A 186 0.45 12.25 -7.30
CA ASP A 186 1.10 12.27 -5.98
C ASP A 186 1.10 10.91 -5.27
N TRP A 187 0.05 10.11 -5.47
CA TRP A 187 -0.04 8.78 -4.87
C TRP A 187 0.97 7.79 -5.47
N ALA A 188 1.44 8.00 -6.69
CA ALA A 188 2.36 7.10 -7.39
C ALA A 188 3.84 7.43 -7.09
N ARG A 189 4.14 8.57 -6.45
CA ARG A 189 5.51 9.04 -6.18
C ARG A 189 6.36 8.14 -5.30
N PHE A 190 5.75 7.20 -4.56
CA PHE A 190 6.51 6.21 -3.79
C PHE A 190 7.21 5.20 -4.69
N HIS A 191 6.72 5.03 -5.93
CA HIS A 191 7.24 4.07 -6.88
C HIS A 191 8.44 4.72 -7.58
N ASP A 192 9.60 4.60 -6.96
CA ASP A 192 10.89 5.03 -7.49
C ASP A 192 11.75 3.80 -7.89
N GLU A 193 13.00 4.04 -8.25
CA GLU A 193 13.93 2.97 -8.65
C GLU A 193 14.16 1.96 -7.52
N THR A 194 14.13 2.41 -6.27
CA THR A 194 14.29 1.55 -5.09
C THR A 194 13.07 0.66 -4.92
N ASP A 195 11.86 1.22 -5.00
CA ASP A 195 10.61 0.46 -4.91
C ASP A 195 10.46 -0.54 -6.07
N LEU A 196 10.79 -0.14 -7.30
CA LEU A 196 10.78 -1.05 -8.44
C LEU A 196 11.77 -2.21 -8.25
N THR A 197 12.98 -1.92 -7.78
CA THR A 197 14.01 -2.94 -7.47
C THR A 197 13.57 -3.89 -6.36
N ALA A 198 12.95 -3.35 -5.30
CA ALA A 198 12.35 -4.15 -4.23
C ALA A 198 11.29 -5.11 -4.79
N MET A 199 10.42 -4.59 -5.67
CA MET A 199 9.35 -5.38 -6.26
C MET A 199 9.87 -6.46 -7.22
N ILE A 200 10.93 -6.19 -8.00
CA ILE A 200 11.65 -7.24 -8.77
C ILE A 200 12.08 -8.36 -7.83
N GLY A 201 12.73 -8.01 -6.72
CA GLY A 201 13.17 -8.96 -5.70
C GLY A 201 12.02 -9.79 -5.12
N VAL A 202 10.91 -9.15 -4.76
CA VAL A 202 9.71 -9.81 -4.24
C VAL A 202 9.10 -10.77 -5.27
N ILE A 203 8.97 -10.35 -6.53
CA ILE A 203 8.38 -11.19 -7.58
C ILE A 203 9.25 -12.41 -7.83
N HIS A 204 10.57 -12.26 -7.91
CA HIS A 204 11.49 -13.41 -8.05
C HIS A 204 11.49 -14.31 -6.81
N THR A 205 11.30 -13.76 -5.61
CA THR A 205 11.13 -14.55 -4.38
C THR A 205 9.91 -15.47 -4.50
N GLU A 206 8.77 -14.94 -4.93
CA GLU A 206 7.53 -15.69 -5.12
C GLU A 206 7.66 -16.77 -6.22
N LEU A 207 8.52 -16.54 -7.21
CA LEU A 207 8.87 -17.53 -8.24
C LEU A 207 9.91 -18.56 -7.79
N GLY A 208 10.49 -18.40 -6.59
CA GLY A 208 11.58 -19.25 -6.10
C GLY A 208 12.94 -19.02 -6.79
N ASP A 209 13.10 -17.95 -7.56
CA ASP A 209 14.36 -17.62 -8.25
C ASP A 209 15.28 -16.79 -7.36
N THR A 210 15.88 -17.45 -6.37
CA THR A 210 16.76 -16.84 -5.36
C THR A 210 17.93 -16.06 -5.97
N ARG A 211 18.45 -16.53 -7.12
CA ARG A 211 19.58 -15.91 -7.83
C ARG A 211 19.27 -14.48 -8.29
N GLN A 212 18.04 -14.21 -8.71
CA GLN A 212 17.60 -12.88 -9.11
C GLN A 212 17.04 -12.09 -7.91
N ALA A 213 16.38 -12.77 -6.98
CA ALA A 213 15.76 -12.14 -5.83
C ALA A 213 16.77 -11.52 -4.85
N ILE A 214 17.81 -12.26 -4.46
CA ILE A 214 18.76 -11.84 -3.41
C ILE A 214 19.50 -10.53 -3.80
N PRO A 215 20.09 -10.39 -5.00
CA PRO A 215 20.75 -9.14 -5.38
C PRO A 215 19.79 -7.95 -5.44
N ALA A 216 18.59 -8.15 -5.98
CA ALA A 216 17.58 -7.09 -6.08
C ALA A 216 17.12 -6.63 -4.69
N LEU A 217 16.78 -7.56 -3.79
CA LEU A 217 16.38 -7.23 -2.42
C LEU A 217 17.51 -6.55 -1.63
N SER A 218 18.74 -7.02 -1.79
CA SER A 218 19.91 -6.42 -1.14
C SER A 218 20.15 -4.98 -1.61
N SER A 219 20.04 -4.73 -2.92
CA SER A 219 20.14 -3.40 -3.50
C SER A 219 19.03 -2.47 -2.98
N ALA A 220 17.79 -2.93 -2.97
CA ALA A 220 16.66 -2.15 -2.48
C ALA A 220 16.79 -1.79 -0.98
N LEU A 221 17.25 -2.74 -0.15
CA LEU A 221 17.50 -2.51 1.28
C LEU A 221 18.57 -1.43 1.54
N ALA A 222 19.50 -1.22 0.62
CA ALA A 222 20.50 -0.16 0.68
C ALA A 222 19.97 1.19 0.17
N GLY A 223 18.93 1.20 -0.67
CA GLY A 223 18.34 2.41 -1.25
C GLY A 223 17.23 3.05 -0.41
N PHE A 224 16.50 2.27 0.40
CA PHE A 224 15.35 2.81 1.14
C PHE A 224 15.73 3.85 2.18
N GLY A 225 14.99 4.97 2.19
CA GLY A 225 15.04 5.96 3.24
C GLY A 225 14.19 5.60 4.48
N PRO A 226 14.32 6.35 5.59
CA PRO A 226 13.64 6.07 6.86
C PRO A 226 12.10 6.12 6.77
N ALA A 227 11.54 6.81 5.77
CA ALA A 227 10.11 6.87 5.54
C ALA A 227 9.50 5.57 4.98
N MET A 228 10.33 4.60 4.57
CA MET A 228 9.90 3.35 3.93
C MET A 228 10.14 2.12 4.82
N ALA A 229 10.15 2.30 6.15
CA ALA A 229 10.43 1.23 7.13
C ALA A 229 9.60 -0.04 6.92
N ARG A 230 8.33 0.09 6.52
CA ARG A 230 7.44 -1.06 6.24
C ARG A 230 7.88 -1.83 4.99
N SER A 231 8.12 -1.14 3.88
CA SER A 231 8.61 -1.75 2.63
C SER A 231 9.99 -2.37 2.82
N TRP A 232 10.85 -1.70 3.57
CA TRP A 232 12.16 -2.21 3.96
C TRP A 232 12.06 -3.50 4.78
N THR A 233 11.16 -3.56 5.76
CA THR A 233 10.91 -4.78 6.55
C THR A 233 10.36 -5.92 5.68
N PHE A 234 9.46 -5.63 4.73
CA PHE A 234 9.01 -6.64 3.77
C PHE A 234 10.15 -7.20 2.91
N CYS A 235 11.11 -6.37 2.52
CA CYS A 235 12.28 -6.82 1.76
C CYS A 235 13.22 -7.68 2.61
N LEU A 236 13.40 -7.38 3.90
CA LEU A 236 14.15 -8.27 4.81
C LEU A 236 13.48 -9.63 4.94
N ILE A 237 12.15 -9.67 5.08
CA ILE A 237 11.40 -10.93 5.20
C ILE A 237 11.59 -11.77 3.93
N ALA A 238 11.44 -11.15 2.76
CA ALA A 238 11.66 -11.82 1.47
C ALA A 238 13.11 -12.31 1.34
N LEU A 239 14.09 -11.49 1.73
CA LEU A 239 15.52 -11.83 1.61
C LEU A 239 15.89 -13.00 2.53
N ALA A 240 15.43 -12.98 3.78
CA ALA A 240 15.63 -14.10 4.70
C ALA A 240 14.99 -15.39 4.17
N SER A 241 13.79 -15.28 3.58
CA SER A 241 13.11 -16.41 2.95
C SER A 241 13.93 -16.98 1.78
N CYS A 242 14.50 -16.11 0.93
CA CYS A 242 15.40 -16.54 -0.15
C CYS A 242 16.64 -17.28 0.38
N HIS A 243 17.28 -16.79 1.45
CA HIS A 243 18.44 -17.48 2.02
C HIS A 243 18.09 -18.87 2.56
N PHE A 244 16.93 -19.02 3.21
CA PHE A 244 16.45 -20.35 3.63
C PHE A 244 16.17 -21.26 2.43
N LEU A 245 15.55 -20.74 1.36
CA LEU A 245 15.31 -21.50 0.13
C LEU A 245 16.62 -21.94 -0.55
N ASP A 246 17.68 -21.13 -0.47
CA ASP A 246 19.00 -21.44 -1.03
C ASP A 246 19.85 -22.34 -0.10
N GLY A 247 19.38 -22.62 1.11
CA GLY A 247 20.08 -23.41 2.12
C GLY A 247 21.15 -22.65 2.92
N ASP A 248 21.27 -21.33 2.74
CA ASP A 248 22.15 -20.46 3.53
C ASP A 248 21.50 -20.10 4.87
N LEU A 249 21.55 -21.05 5.81
CA LEU A 249 20.86 -20.93 7.10
C LEU A 249 21.42 -19.82 7.98
N ASP A 250 22.72 -19.53 7.88
CA ASP A 250 23.38 -18.51 8.70
C ASP A 250 22.95 -17.10 8.28
N GLN A 251 22.92 -16.83 6.97
CA GLN A 251 22.38 -15.57 6.47
C GLN A 251 20.86 -15.49 6.66
N GLY A 252 20.12 -16.58 6.42
CA GLY A 252 18.68 -16.64 6.65
C GLY A 252 18.32 -16.27 8.09
N ARG A 253 19.07 -16.81 9.08
CA ARG A 253 18.92 -16.46 10.49
C ARG A 253 19.28 -14.99 10.77
N THR A 254 20.42 -14.53 10.28
CA THR A 254 20.90 -13.15 10.52
C THR A 254 19.91 -12.11 10.00
N VAL A 255 19.48 -12.26 8.75
CA VAL A 255 18.51 -11.36 8.11
C VAL A 255 17.13 -11.50 8.77
N GLY A 256 16.71 -12.74 9.08
CA GLY A 256 15.42 -13.02 9.73
C GLY A 256 15.30 -12.39 11.12
N MET A 257 16.33 -12.50 11.97
CA MET A 257 16.34 -11.86 13.29
C MET A 257 16.28 -10.33 13.18
N ARG A 258 16.96 -9.75 12.19
CA ARG A 258 16.86 -8.31 11.89
C ARG A 258 15.44 -7.92 11.48
N ALA A 259 14.77 -8.75 10.70
CA ALA A 259 13.38 -8.52 10.30
C ALA A 259 12.43 -8.53 11.51
N VAL A 260 12.60 -9.46 12.44
CA VAL A 260 11.83 -9.53 13.69
C VAL A 260 12.04 -8.27 14.54
N GLY A 261 13.28 -7.86 14.76
CA GLY A 261 13.58 -6.68 15.58
C GLY A 261 12.92 -5.40 15.06
N VAL A 262 12.94 -5.17 13.73
CA VAL A 262 12.29 -3.99 13.15
C VAL A 262 10.76 -4.13 13.10
N ALA A 263 10.23 -5.34 12.94
CA ALA A 263 8.79 -5.58 12.97
C ALA A 263 8.15 -5.20 14.32
N GLU A 264 8.87 -5.35 15.43
CA GLU A 264 8.39 -4.99 16.78
C GLU A 264 8.17 -3.48 16.97
N GLU A 265 8.88 -2.63 16.22
CA GLU A 265 8.73 -1.19 16.27
C GLU A 265 7.55 -0.68 15.41
N LEU A 266 6.99 -1.54 14.56
CA LEU A 266 5.94 -1.19 13.60
C LEU A 266 4.54 -1.61 14.08
N ARG A 267 3.58 -0.67 14.03
CA ARG A 267 2.16 -0.96 14.28
C ARG A 267 1.44 -1.39 12.99
N SER A 268 1.83 -2.53 12.44
CA SER A 268 1.27 -3.08 11.19
C SER A 268 1.09 -4.60 11.28
N GLU A 269 -0.16 -5.06 11.20
CA GLU A 269 -0.49 -6.50 11.23
C GLU A 269 0.05 -7.21 9.99
N ARG A 270 0.13 -6.50 8.86
CA ARG A 270 0.64 -7.04 7.59
C ARG A 270 2.08 -7.52 7.66
N VAL A 271 2.89 -6.91 8.53
CA VAL A 271 4.27 -7.34 8.76
C VAL A 271 4.29 -8.71 9.42
N TRP A 272 3.48 -8.90 10.46
CA TRP A 272 3.34 -10.17 11.15
C TRP A 272 2.71 -11.25 10.27
N ASP A 273 1.71 -10.90 9.46
CA ASP A 273 1.14 -11.83 8.48
C ASP A 273 2.19 -12.42 7.53
N ARG A 274 3.14 -11.60 7.07
CA ARG A 274 4.24 -12.01 6.19
C ARG A 274 5.41 -12.65 6.92
N MET A 275 5.56 -12.39 8.22
CA MET A 275 6.56 -13.03 9.06
C MET A 275 6.26 -14.52 9.26
N ARG A 276 4.98 -14.90 9.34
CA ARG A 276 4.57 -16.30 9.59
C ARG A 276 5.16 -17.31 8.58
N PRO A 277 5.08 -17.11 7.25
CA PRO A 277 5.75 -18.00 6.30
C PRO A 277 7.27 -18.09 6.49
N LEU A 278 7.93 -16.99 6.86
CA LEU A 278 9.37 -16.97 7.14
C LEU A 278 9.70 -17.77 8.41
N GLU A 279 8.92 -17.60 9.49
CA GLU A 279 9.08 -18.39 10.72
C GLU A 279 8.89 -19.89 10.46
N GLN A 280 7.92 -20.25 9.60
CA GLN A 280 7.70 -21.63 9.17
C GLN A 280 8.89 -22.19 8.37
N ALA A 281 9.42 -21.40 7.42
CA ALA A 281 10.60 -21.78 6.66
C ALA A 281 11.82 -21.99 7.57
N ALA A 282 12.09 -21.07 8.49
CA ALA A 282 13.17 -21.18 9.46
C ALA A 282 13.02 -22.43 10.35
N ALA A 283 11.80 -22.67 10.87
CA ALA A 283 11.51 -23.82 11.72
C ALA A 283 11.69 -25.16 10.98
N ALA A 284 11.38 -25.24 9.68
CA ALA A 284 11.63 -26.42 8.86
C ALA A 284 13.13 -26.78 8.78
N HIS A 285 14.02 -25.81 9.00
CA HIS A 285 15.47 -25.98 9.08
C HIS A 285 16.00 -26.03 10.52
N GLY A 286 15.14 -26.10 11.54
CA GLY A 286 15.54 -26.11 12.95
C GLY A 286 16.10 -24.76 13.44
N VAL A 287 15.82 -23.67 12.74
CA VAL A 287 16.25 -22.31 13.10
C VAL A 287 15.11 -21.57 13.81
N ALA A 288 15.38 -21.03 14.99
CA ALA A 288 14.49 -20.13 15.70
C ALA A 288 14.90 -18.67 15.44
N LEU A 289 13.94 -17.84 15.04
CA LEU A 289 14.12 -16.39 14.84
C LEU A 289 13.78 -15.58 16.11
N ARG A 290 13.35 -16.27 17.17
CA ARG A 290 13.01 -15.77 18.50
C ARG A 290 13.54 -16.72 19.57
#